data_AF-A0A5C7MPW1-F1
#
_entry.id   AF-A0A5C7MPW1-F1
#
_cell.length_a   1.000
_cell.length_b   1.000
_cell.length_c   1.000
_cell.angle_alpha   90.00
_cell.angle_beta   90.00
_cell.angle_gamma   90.00
#
_symmetry.space_group_name_H-M   'P 1'
#
loop_
_entity.id
_entity.type
_entity.pdbx_description
1 polymer ?
#
loop_
_entity_poly.entity_id
_entity_poly.type
_entity_poly.pdbx_seq_one_letter_code
_entity_poly.pdbx_strand_id
1 'polypeptide(L)'
;MIGNALKKAWIPLLILAVALVAGFTVQRVRTYFGQNPVIVTPRNFADDAKPFKPKVVTYEITGTGSYADINYLDLDAKPQRIDHAPLPWKLTLSTTAPAASPNIVAQGDGDSITCTVHVDDELKDTR
;
A
#
# COMPACT_ATOMS: atom_id res chain seq x y z
N MET A 1 -6.85 32.52 78.74
CA MET A 1 -7.08 31.29 77.93
C MET A 1 -7.00 31.49 76.40
N ILE A 2 -6.80 32.71 75.87
CA ILE A 2 -6.82 32.99 74.43
C ILE A 2 -5.47 32.72 73.71
N GLY A 3 -4.34 32.93 74.39
CA GLY A 3 -3.01 32.74 73.78
C GLY A 3 -2.65 31.29 73.43
N ASN A 4 -3.19 30.29 74.15
CA ASN A 4 -2.93 28.87 73.87
C ASN A 4 -3.80 28.32 72.75
N ALA A 5 -4.99 28.89 72.51
CA ALA A 5 -5.86 28.51 71.40
C ALA A 5 -5.26 28.97 70.07
N LEU A 6 -4.65 30.16 70.02
CA LEU A 6 -3.93 30.66 68.83
C LEU A 6 -2.74 29.78 68.46
N LYS A 7 -1.95 29.31 69.45
CA LYS A 7 -0.84 28.37 69.21
C LYS A 7 -1.31 26.99 68.74
N LYS A 8 -2.48 26.53 69.20
CA LYS A 8 -3.04 25.20 68.87
C LYS A 8 -3.86 25.19 67.57
N ALA A 9 -4.38 26.34 67.14
CA ALA A 9 -5.18 26.51 65.93
C ALA A 9 -4.35 26.66 64.65
N TRP A 10 -3.05 26.94 64.75
CA TRP A 10 -2.19 27.08 63.57
C TRP A 10 -2.02 25.76 62.81
N ILE A 11 -1.88 24.63 63.53
CA ILE A 11 -1.75 23.30 62.91
C ILE A 11 -3.00 22.92 62.08
N PRO A 12 -4.24 22.97 62.62
CA PRO A 12 -5.42 22.63 61.81
C PRO A 12 -5.66 23.61 60.66
N LEU A 13 -5.32 24.90 60.83
CA LEU A 13 -5.43 25.88 59.76
C LEU A 13 -4.41 25.61 58.64
N LEU A 14 -3.20 25.21 58.99
CA LEU A 14 -2.17 24.81 58.03
C LEU A 14 -2.57 23.52 57.30
N ILE A 15 -3.12 22.54 58.00
CA ILE A 15 -3.66 21.31 57.38
C ILE A 15 -4.77 21.66 56.38
N LEU A 16 -5.71 22.54 56.76
CA LEU A 16 -6.78 22.99 55.87
C LEU A 16 -6.22 23.69 54.62
N ALA A 17 -5.25 24.59 54.80
CA ALA A 17 -4.61 25.29 53.70
C ALA A 17 -3.91 24.31 52.73
N VAL A 18 -3.16 23.35 53.26
CA VAL A 18 -2.48 22.31 52.45
C VAL A 18 -3.51 21.45 51.72
N ALA A 19 -4.59 21.03 52.38
CA ALA A 19 -5.64 20.23 51.76
C ALA A 19 -6.34 20.95 50.61
N LEU A 20 -6.63 22.25 50.77
CA LEU A 20 -7.22 23.08 49.71
C LEU A 20 -6.28 23.23 48.51
N VAL A 21 -4.99 23.50 48.75
CA VAL A 21 -3.98 23.63 47.67
C VAL A 21 -3.78 22.31 46.93
N ALA A 22 -3.71 21.18 47.65
CA ALA A 22 -3.58 19.86 47.05
C ALA A 22 -4.82 19.51 46.23
N GLY A 23 -6.03 19.70 46.77
CA GLY A 23 -7.29 19.46 46.07
C GLY A 23 -7.41 20.29 44.79
N PHE A 24 -7.10 21.59 44.86
CA PHE A 24 -7.11 22.47 43.70
C PHE A 24 -6.13 22.03 42.62
N THR A 25 -4.91 21.66 43.00
CA THR A 25 -3.88 21.16 42.07
C THR A 25 -4.34 19.86 41.38
N VAL A 26 -4.87 18.90 42.13
CA VAL A 26 -5.37 17.63 41.58
C VAL A 26 -6.54 17.86 40.63
N GLN A 27 -7.47 18.75 40.99
CA GLN A 27 -8.59 19.09 40.12
C GLN A 27 -8.10 19.70 38.80
N ARG A 28 -7.15 20.65 38.87
CA ARG A 28 -6.55 21.25 37.67
C ARG A 28 -5.86 20.22 36.78
N VAL A 29 -5.05 19.35 37.36
CA VAL A 29 -4.36 18.28 36.60
C VAL A 29 -5.37 17.35 35.93
N ARG A 30 -6.41 16.89 36.65
CA ARG A 30 -7.47 16.07 36.05
C ARG A 30 -8.23 16.77 34.93
N THR A 31 -8.40 18.10 35.01
CA THR A 31 -9.01 18.87 33.92
C THR A 31 -8.09 19.12 32.73
N TYR A 32 -6.77 18.91 32.82
CA TYR A 32 -5.86 19.03 31.67
C TYR A 32 -5.55 17.67 31.04
N PHE A 33 -5.39 16.62 31.85
CA PHE A 33 -5.12 15.26 31.39
C PHE A 33 -6.43 14.53 31.06
N GLY A 34 -6.79 14.49 29.77
CA GLY A 34 -7.97 13.78 29.27
C GLY A 34 -9.05 14.66 28.63
N GLN A 35 -8.81 15.96 28.43
CA GLN A 35 -9.73 16.85 27.68
C GLN A 35 -9.83 16.48 26.21
N ASN A 36 -8.75 15.95 25.65
CA ASN A 36 -8.76 15.45 24.29
C ASN A 36 -9.27 14.01 24.35
N PRO A 37 -10.35 13.66 23.63
CA PRO A 37 -10.75 12.27 23.50
C PRO A 37 -9.54 11.47 23.02
N VAL A 38 -9.36 10.26 23.54
CA VAL A 38 -8.45 9.29 22.93
C VAL A 38 -8.85 9.25 21.46
N ILE A 39 -7.95 9.68 20.57
CA ILE A 39 -8.16 9.53 19.13
C ILE A 39 -8.25 8.02 18.95
N VAL A 40 -9.48 7.51 18.87
CA VAL A 40 -9.75 6.15 18.44
C VAL A 40 -9.24 6.16 17.01
N THR A 41 -8.04 5.61 16.81
CA THR A 41 -7.54 5.33 15.49
C THR A 41 -8.63 4.50 14.81
N PRO A 42 -9.19 4.95 13.68
CA PRO A 42 -10.15 4.15 12.95
C PRO A 42 -9.53 2.77 12.76
N ARG A 43 -10.24 1.70 13.16
CA ARG A 43 -9.79 0.31 12.97
C ARG A 43 -9.49 -0.03 11.49
N ASN A 44 -9.92 0.82 10.57
CA ASN A 44 -9.80 0.65 9.14
C ASN A 44 -8.66 1.47 8.53
N PHE A 45 -7.42 1.05 8.79
CA PHE A 45 -6.30 1.37 7.88
C PHE A 45 -6.29 0.44 6.64
N ALA A 46 -7.10 -0.61 6.64
CA ALA A 46 -7.11 -1.63 5.59
C ALA A 46 -8.05 -1.31 4.41
N ASP A 47 -9.07 -0.46 4.61
CA ASP A 47 -10.08 -0.17 3.57
C ASP A 47 -9.67 0.97 2.62
N ASP A 48 -8.58 1.70 2.92
CA ASP A 48 -8.03 2.76 2.06
C ASP A 48 -6.81 2.29 1.23
N ALA A 49 -6.43 1.02 1.32
CA ALA A 49 -5.52 0.45 0.35
C ALA A 49 -6.26 0.39 -1.00
N LYS A 50 -5.96 1.34 -1.89
CA LYS A 50 -6.47 1.33 -3.28
C LYS A 50 -6.36 -0.11 -3.81
N PRO A 51 -7.40 -0.65 -4.45
CA PRO A 51 -7.36 -2.00 -5.01
C PRO A 51 -6.07 -2.17 -5.80
N PHE A 52 -5.30 -3.21 -5.51
CA PHE A 52 -4.12 -3.58 -6.30
C PHE A 52 -4.61 -3.74 -7.74
N LYS A 53 -4.39 -2.72 -8.57
CA LYS A 53 -4.72 -2.81 -9.99
C LYS A 53 -3.77 -3.84 -10.58
N PRO A 54 -4.28 -4.99 -11.05
CA PRO A 54 -3.41 -5.97 -11.68
C PRO A 54 -2.78 -5.33 -12.91
N LYS A 55 -1.48 -5.55 -13.09
CA LYS A 55 -0.76 -5.16 -14.29
C LYS A 55 -1.21 -6.07 -15.43
N VAL A 56 -1.50 -5.48 -16.59
CA VAL A 56 -1.91 -6.23 -17.78
C VAL A 56 -0.82 -6.13 -18.83
N VAL A 57 -0.35 -7.27 -19.32
CA VAL A 57 0.65 -7.35 -20.40
C VAL A 57 0.00 -7.99 -21.60
N THR A 58 0.09 -7.34 -22.76
CA THR A 58 -0.40 -7.87 -24.03
C THR A 58 0.77 -8.02 -25.00
N TYR A 59 0.96 -9.24 -25.48
CA TYR A 59 1.88 -9.59 -26.56
C TYR A 59 1.11 -9.67 -27.87
N GLU A 60 1.63 -9.03 -28.92
CA GLU A 60 1.10 -9.10 -30.27
C GLU A 60 2.23 -9.43 -31.24
N ILE A 61 2.00 -10.37 -32.14
CA ILE A 61 2.97 -10.75 -33.17
C ILE A 61 2.27 -10.68 -34.53
N THR A 62 2.86 -9.91 -35.43
CA THR A 62 2.42 -9.77 -36.81
C THR A 62 3.59 -10.02 -37.76
N GLY A 63 3.33 -10.46 -38.98
CA GLY A 63 4.39 -10.77 -39.94
C GLY A 63 3.83 -11.13 -41.31
N THR A 64 4.72 -11.29 -42.30
CA THR A 64 4.36 -11.71 -43.66
C THR A 64 4.21 -13.22 -43.82
N GLY A 65 4.66 -13.99 -42.82
CA GLY A 65 4.56 -15.45 -42.75
C GLY A 65 3.17 -15.95 -42.33
N SER A 66 2.99 -17.27 -42.38
CA SER A 66 1.76 -17.96 -41.98
C SER A 66 1.80 -18.48 -40.54
N TYR A 67 2.99 -18.78 -40.03
CA TYR A 67 3.18 -19.26 -38.66
C TYR A 67 4.49 -18.74 -38.03
N ALA A 68 4.57 -18.84 -36.71
CA ALA A 68 5.80 -18.61 -35.97
C ALA A 68 5.94 -19.55 -34.76
N ASP A 69 7.18 -19.94 -34.47
CA ASP A 69 7.56 -20.50 -33.19
C ASP A 69 7.79 -19.35 -32.20
N ILE A 70 7.03 -19.37 -31.11
CA ILE A 70 6.98 -18.27 -30.14
C ILE A 70 7.56 -18.75 -28.82
N ASN A 71 8.53 -18.02 -28.31
CA ASN A 71 9.09 -18.21 -26.98
C ASN A 71 8.87 -16.93 -26.18
N TYR A 72 8.17 -17.03 -25.05
CA TYR A 72 7.90 -15.87 -24.20
C TYR A 72 8.08 -16.22 -22.73
N LEU A 73 8.32 -15.20 -21.94
CA LEU A 73 8.31 -15.31 -20.49
C LEU A 73 6.92 -14.94 -19.97
N ASP A 74 6.31 -15.82 -19.18
CA ASP A 74 5.08 -15.48 -18.47
C ASP A 74 5.34 -14.50 -17.33
N LEU A 75 4.26 -14.06 -16.66
CA LEU A 75 4.35 -13.06 -15.60
C LEU A 75 5.00 -13.58 -14.31
N ASP A 76 5.22 -14.90 -14.20
CA ASP A 76 5.96 -15.57 -13.13
C ASP A 76 7.43 -15.84 -13.49
N ALA A 77 7.92 -15.25 -14.59
CA ALA A 77 9.24 -15.48 -15.14
C ALA A 77 9.50 -16.94 -15.59
N LYS A 78 8.46 -17.70 -15.97
CA LYS A 78 8.60 -19.06 -16.50
C LYS A 78 8.62 -19.02 -18.03
N PRO A 79 9.55 -19.74 -18.66
CA PRO A 79 9.60 -19.83 -20.12
C PRO A 79 8.42 -20.65 -20.64
N GLN A 80 7.71 -20.09 -21.61
CA GLN A 80 6.63 -20.72 -22.34
C GLN A 80 7.03 -20.79 -23.81
N ARG A 81 6.68 -21.91 -24.45
CA ARG A 81 6.97 -22.15 -25.86
C ARG A 81 5.71 -22.63 -26.57
N ILE A 82 5.47 -22.06 -27.75
CA ILE A 82 4.39 -22.46 -28.64
C ILE A 82 5.04 -22.68 -30.01
N ASP A 83 4.90 -23.90 -30.53
CA ASP A 83 5.39 -24.25 -31.87
C ASP A 83 4.28 -24.04 -32.90
N HIS A 84 4.65 -23.53 -34.09
CA HIS A 84 3.75 -23.30 -35.23
C HIS A 84 2.46 -22.52 -34.89
N ALA A 85 2.58 -21.43 -34.12
CA ALA A 85 1.46 -20.55 -33.85
C ALA A 85 1.04 -19.80 -35.13
N PRO A 86 -0.25 -19.80 -35.51
CA PRO A 86 -0.70 -19.07 -36.69
C PRO A 86 -0.55 -17.55 -36.49
N LEU A 87 -0.11 -16.85 -37.53
CA LEU A 87 -0.02 -15.39 -37.53
C LEU A 87 -1.28 -14.75 -38.18
N PRO A 88 -1.73 -13.59 -37.68
CA PRO A 88 -1.24 -12.85 -36.52
C PRO A 88 -1.65 -13.51 -35.18
N TRP A 89 -0.80 -13.34 -34.16
CA TRP A 89 -1.00 -13.94 -32.83
C TRP A 89 -1.08 -12.88 -31.73
N LYS A 90 -1.90 -13.14 -30.70
CA LYS A 90 -2.09 -12.23 -29.55
C LYS A 90 -2.30 -13.00 -28.24
N LEU A 91 -1.69 -12.52 -27.16
CA LEU A 91 -1.87 -13.04 -25.81
C LEU A 91 -1.93 -11.92 -24.77
N THR A 92 -2.93 -11.96 -23.90
CA THR A 92 -3.06 -11.02 -22.78
C THR A 92 -2.95 -11.76 -21.46
N LEU A 93 -2.04 -11.32 -20.61
CA LEU A 93 -1.77 -11.87 -19.28
C LEU A 93 -1.99 -10.77 -18.23
N SER A 94 -2.39 -11.14 -17.02
CA SER A 94 -2.53 -10.21 -15.89
C SER A 94 -1.87 -10.73 -14.62
N THR A 95 -1.25 -9.84 -13.85
CA THR A 95 -0.59 -10.18 -12.58
C THR A 95 -0.80 -9.09 -11.53
N THR A 96 -0.85 -9.48 -10.25
CA THR A 96 -0.82 -8.54 -9.12
C THR A 96 0.60 -8.26 -8.63
N ALA A 97 1.61 -8.93 -9.19
CA ALA A 97 3.01 -8.68 -8.83
C ALA A 97 3.43 -7.27 -9.26
N PRO A 98 4.20 -6.54 -8.43
CA PRO A 98 4.59 -5.16 -8.71
C PRO A 98 5.58 -5.05 -9.87
N ALA A 99 6.32 -6.12 -10.14
CA ALA A 99 7.29 -6.21 -11.22
C ALA A 99 6.93 -7.38 -12.14
N ALA A 100 6.76 -7.10 -13.42
CA ALA A 100 6.70 -8.07 -14.50
C ALA A 100 7.71 -7.64 -15.56
N SER A 101 8.55 -8.56 -16.02
CA SER A 101 9.55 -8.32 -17.07
C SER A 101 9.10 -9.07 -18.33
N PRO A 102 8.26 -8.45 -19.18
CA PRO A 102 7.81 -9.10 -20.38
C PRO A 102 8.97 -9.27 -21.37
N ASN A 103 9.08 -10.45 -21.96
CA ASN A 103 10.06 -10.74 -23.00
C ASN A 103 9.46 -11.79 -23.93
N ILE A 104 9.50 -11.51 -25.23
CA ILE A 104 8.96 -12.37 -26.28
C ILE A 104 9.91 -12.38 -27.47
N VAL A 105 10.07 -13.57 -28.05
CA VAL A 105 10.82 -13.80 -29.28
C VAL A 105 9.96 -14.69 -30.17
N ALA A 106 9.83 -14.28 -31.43
CA ALA A 106 9.12 -15.05 -32.45
C ALA A 106 10.02 -15.30 -33.65
N GLN A 107 9.94 -16.50 -34.20
CA GLN A 107 10.61 -16.88 -35.44
C GLN A 107 9.58 -17.49 -36.38
N GLY A 108 9.36 -16.86 -37.53
CA GLY A 108 8.36 -17.30 -38.52
C GLY A 108 8.97 -17.70 -39.86
N ASP A 109 8.09 -18.12 -40.76
CA ASP A 109 8.38 -18.55 -42.14
C ASP A 109 8.42 -17.40 -43.16
N GLY A 110 8.14 -16.16 -42.74
CA GLY A 110 8.13 -14.98 -43.60
C GLY A 110 9.39 -14.10 -43.50
N ASP A 111 9.49 -13.13 -44.40
CA ASP A 111 10.61 -12.19 -44.49
C ASP A 111 10.60 -11.08 -43.42
N SER A 112 9.45 -10.86 -42.79
CA SER A 112 9.32 -9.88 -41.70
C SER A 112 8.40 -10.38 -40.60
N ILE A 113 8.80 -10.05 -39.37
CA ILE A 113 8.04 -10.29 -38.16
C ILE A 113 8.20 -9.07 -37.24
N THR A 114 7.12 -8.69 -36.58
CA THR A 114 7.08 -7.59 -35.63
C THR A 114 6.45 -8.10 -34.35
N CYS A 115 7.18 -7.94 -33.25
CA CYS A 115 6.73 -8.25 -31.91
C CYS A 115 6.42 -6.95 -31.18
N THR A 116 5.20 -6.82 -30.67
CA THR A 116 4.74 -5.64 -29.96
C THR A 116 4.32 -6.04 -28.54
N VAL A 117 4.81 -5.29 -27.56
CA VAL A 117 4.49 -5.50 -26.14
C VAL A 117 3.81 -4.27 -25.59
N HIS A 118 2.59 -4.45 -25.09
CA HIS A 118 1.84 -3.44 -24.36
C HIS A 118 1.81 -3.79 -22.87
N VAL A 119 2.01 -2.79 -22.02
CA VAL A 119 1.82 -2.91 -20.56
C VAL A 119 0.85 -1.84 -20.13
N ASP A 120 -0.26 -2.25 -19.50
CA ASP A 120 -1.33 -1.36 -19.06
C ASP A 120 -1.87 -0.48 -20.22
N ASP A 121 -2.07 -1.09 -21.39
CA ASP A 121 -2.46 -0.46 -22.67
C ASP A 121 -1.44 0.54 -23.26
N GLU A 122 -0.27 0.67 -22.64
CA GLU A 122 0.82 1.54 -23.10
C GLU A 122 1.87 0.72 -23.87
N LEU A 123 2.29 1.19 -25.04
CA LEU A 123 3.36 0.55 -25.82
C LEU A 123 4.69 0.61 -25.04
N LYS A 124 5.30 -0.54 -24.78
CA LYS A 124 6.61 -0.63 -24.10
C LYS A 124 7.74 -1.07 -25.00
N ASP A 125 7.46 -1.98 -25.94
CA ASP A 125 8.46 -2.47 -26.87
C ASP A 125 7.83 -2.79 -28.22
N THR A 126 8.57 -2.52 -29.29
CA THR A 126 8.24 -2.96 -30.63
C THR A 126 9.54 -3.24 -31.38
N ARG A 127 9.65 -4.45 -31.92
CA ARG A 127 10.87 -4.93 -32.58
C ARG A 127 10.56 -5.85 -33.74
#